data_AF-A0A0S2HV61-F1
#
_entry.id   AF-A0A0S2HV61-F1
#
_cell.length_a   1.000
_cell.length_b   1.000
_cell.length_c   1.000
_cell.angle_alpha   90.00
_cell.angle_beta   90.00
_cell.angle_gamma   90.00
#
_symmetry.space_group_name_H-M   'P 1'
#
loop_
_entity.id
_entity.type
_entity.pdbx_description
1 polymer ?
#
loop_
_entity_poly.entity_id
_entity_poly.type
_entity_poly.pdbx_seq_one_letter_code
_entity_poly.pdbx_strand_id
1 'polypeptide(L)'
;MKEKNNEATFNALFSLLVDSEVLQKEKHIKPDPKAQTNEIINKKLIERVKDKVHTNIRFTDKVIPSLYFNYEMECIGLNGVFTGAKSINFNQTEQTIQKEVSHYYALSTMLENQHGKYGKQNNFYLISDEPDGIGTKEHQFWVKLKKGKKFKLIHSEEADIVAQKIEETNARTFLKIEL
;
A
#
# COMPACT_ATOMS: atom_id res chain seq x y z
N MET A 1 9.34 14.21 55.41
CA MET A 1 9.42 14.47 53.96
C MET A 1 8.01 14.75 53.47
N LYS A 2 7.71 15.95 52.99
CA LYS A 2 6.43 16.27 52.33
C LYS A 2 6.75 16.65 50.90
N GLU A 3 6.24 15.85 49.96
CA GLU A 3 6.23 16.12 48.54
C GLU A 3 5.54 17.45 48.28
N LYS A 4 6.28 18.42 47.72
CA LYS A 4 5.72 19.59 47.06
C LYS A 4 5.88 19.38 45.57
N ASN A 5 4.83 18.87 44.94
CA ASN A 5 4.63 18.96 43.51
C ASN A 5 3.22 19.51 43.31
N ASN A 6 3.00 20.40 42.35
CA ASN A 6 2.16 20.01 41.20
C ASN A 6 1.79 21.11 40.20
N GLU A 7 1.81 22.40 40.51
CA GLU A 7 1.28 23.37 39.51
C GLU A 7 2.34 23.92 38.57
N ALA A 8 3.50 24.34 39.08
CA ALA A 8 4.52 24.97 38.22
C ALA A 8 5.10 23.99 37.18
N THR A 9 5.36 22.74 37.60
CA THR A 9 5.90 21.70 36.72
C THR A 9 4.86 21.23 35.71
N PHE A 10 3.59 21.10 36.13
CA PHE A 10 2.50 20.77 35.23
C PHE A 10 2.25 21.89 34.22
N ASN A 11 2.21 23.15 34.64
CA ASN A 11 2.00 24.30 33.75
C ASN A 11 3.14 24.44 32.74
N ALA A 12 4.38 24.18 33.14
CA ALA A 12 5.52 24.16 32.22
C ALA A 12 5.37 23.05 31.17
N LEU A 13 5.04 21.83 31.58
CA LEU A 13 4.82 20.71 30.66
C LEU A 13 3.58 20.90 29.76
N PHE A 14 2.49 21.44 30.31
CA PHE A 14 1.26 21.73 29.59
C PHE A 14 1.48 22.83 28.55
N SER A 15 2.19 23.90 28.90
CA SER A 15 2.54 24.98 27.95
C SER A 15 3.41 24.49 26.79
N LEU A 16 4.29 23.51 27.05
CA LEU A 16 5.15 22.90 26.04
C LEU A 16 4.40 21.97 25.08
N LEU A 17 3.27 21.39 25.53
CA LEU A 17 2.57 20.31 24.83
C LEU A 17 1.19 20.71 24.29
N VAL A 18 0.57 21.78 24.81
CA VAL A 18 -0.84 22.12 24.55
C VAL A 18 -1.01 23.57 24.08
N ASP A 19 -0.22 24.54 24.56
CA ASP A 19 -0.38 25.97 24.19
C ASP A 19 0.26 26.37 22.84
N SER A 20 0.62 25.41 22.00
CA SER A 20 0.91 25.66 20.58
C SER A 20 -0.33 25.54 19.71
N GLU A 21 -1.50 25.96 20.21
CA GLU A 21 -2.73 25.98 19.44
C GLU A 21 -3.10 27.40 18.96
N VAL A 22 -2.91 27.56 17.65
CA VAL A 22 -3.80 28.28 16.74
C VAL A 22 -3.68 29.81 16.67
N LEU A 23 -2.53 30.29 16.20
CA LEU A 23 -2.57 31.31 15.15
C LEU A 23 -2.90 30.60 13.84
N GLN A 24 -4.21 30.54 13.52
CA GLN A 24 -4.72 30.27 12.18
C GLN A 24 -4.23 31.39 11.24
N LYS A 25 -2.95 31.33 10.86
CA LYS A 25 -2.62 31.62 9.46
C LYS A 25 -3.18 30.43 8.70
N GLU A 26 -4.09 30.69 7.77
CA GLU A 26 -4.46 29.74 6.73
C GLU A 26 -3.16 29.22 6.09
N LYS A 27 -2.62 28.13 6.66
CA LYS A 27 -1.66 27.31 5.96
C LYS A 27 -2.51 26.75 4.85
N HIS A 28 -2.27 27.18 3.61
CA HIS A 28 -2.54 26.34 2.46
C HIS A 28 -1.86 25.00 2.75
N ILE A 29 -2.62 24.07 3.34
CA ILE A 29 -2.18 22.70 3.57
C ILE A 29 -2.02 22.18 2.16
N LYS A 30 -0.78 22.16 1.65
CA LYS A 30 -0.47 21.40 0.45
C LYS A 30 -0.97 19.99 0.75
N PRO A 31 -1.81 19.39 -0.10
CA PRO A 31 -2.34 18.06 0.16
C PRO A 31 -1.17 17.12 0.43
N ASP A 32 -1.30 16.26 1.45
CA ASP A 32 -0.31 15.21 1.69
C ASP A 32 -0.10 14.43 0.38
N PRO A 33 1.13 14.35 -0.15
CA PRO A 33 1.41 13.61 -1.38
C PRO A 33 0.84 12.19 -1.36
N LYS A 34 0.81 11.53 -0.18
CA LYS A 34 0.16 10.21 -0.03
C LYS A 34 -1.34 10.24 -0.29
N ALA A 35 -2.03 11.29 0.16
CA ALA A 35 -3.47 11.42 -0.04
C ALA A 35 -3.79 11.59 -1.53
N GLN A 36 -2.97 12.34 -2.27
CA GLN A 36 -3.13 12.52 -3.72
C GLN A 36 -2.95 11.21 -4.49
N THR A 37 -1.87 10.47 -4.22
CA THR A 37 -1.62 9.17 -4.85
C THR A 37 -2.79 8.20 -4.59
N ASN A 38 -3.29 8.14 -3.37
CA ASN A 38 -4.43 7.27 -3.02
C ASN A 38 -5.72 7.68 -3.74
N GLU A 39 -5.98 8.97 -3.88
CA GLU A 39 -7.15 9.48 -4.61
C GLU A 39 -7.09 9.12 -6.10
N ILE A 40 -5.91 9.28 -6.72
CA ILE A 40 -5.68 8.89 -8.12
C ILE A 40 -5.94 7.40 -8.31
N ILE A 41 -5.37 6.55 -7.44
CA ILE A 41 -5.56 5.09 -7.50
C ILE A 41 -7.03 4.73 -7.28
N ASN A 42 -7.70 5.36 -6.30
CA ASN A 42 -9.11 5.09 -6.04
C ASN A 42 -9.98 5.37 -7.27
N LYS A 43 -9.80 6.53 -7.89
CA LYS A 43 -10.56 6.97 -9.06
C LYS A 43 -10.25 6.14 -10.32
N LYS A 44 -8.97 5.88 -10.60
CA LYS A 44 -8.54 5.20 -11.85
C LYS A 44 -8.67 3.69 -11.79
N LEU A 45 -8.54 3.09 -10.60
CA LEU A 45 -8.53 1.65 -10.40
C LEU A 45 -9.73 1.17 -9.58
N ILE A 46 -9.82 1.56 -8.31
CA ILE A 46 -10.75 0.93 -7.36
C ILE A 46 -12.21 1.11 -7.77
N GLU A 47 -12.63 2.33 -8.06
CA GLU A 47 -14.03 2.63 -8.43
C GLU A 47 -14.51 1.85 -9.65
N ARG A 48 -13.59 1.54 -10.57
CA ARG A 48 -13.88 0.81 -11.81
C ARG A 48 -13.97 -0.70 -11.63
N VAL A 49 -13.34 -1.27 -10.59
CA VAL A 49 -13.21 -2.72 -10.40
C VAL A 49 -13.82 -3.26 -9.12
N LYS A 50 -14.28 -2.41 -8.20
CA LYS A 50 -14.84 -2.78 -6.88
C LYS A 50 -15.94 -3.83 -6.93
N ASP A 51 -16.76 -3.84 -7.99
CA ASP A 51 -17.86 -4.80 -8.14
C ASP A 51 -17.43 -6.08 -8.89
N LYS A 52 -16.16 -6.19 -9.29
CA LYS A 52 -15.62 -7.29 -10.11
C LYS A 52 -14.64 -8.16 -9.33
N VAL A 53 -13.79 -7.55 -8.51
CA VAL A 53 -12.68 -8.22 -7.81
C VAL A 53 -12.62 -7.79 -6.34
N HIS A 54 -11.78 -8.45 -5.56
CA HIS A 54 -11.52 -8.01 -4.19
C HIS A 54 -10.78 -6.67 -4.23
N THR A 55 -11.29 -5.66 -3.54
CA THR A 55 -10.67 -4.33 -3.43
C THR A 55 -10.44 -3.96 -1.97
N ASN A 56 -9.38 -3.18 -1.71
CA ASN A 56 -8.95 -2.77 -0.37
C ASN A 56 -8.94 -3.93 0.64
N ILE A 57 -8.48 -5.09 0.17
CA ILE A 57 -8.54 -6.34 0.91
C ILE A 57 -7.39 -6.42 1.89
N ARG A 58 -7.71 -6.83 3.12
CA ARG A 58 -6.72 -7.18 4.14
C ARG A 58 -6.56 -8.69 4.26
N PHE A 59 -5.39 -9.18 3.89
CA PHE A 59 -4.95 -10.55 4.12
C PHE A 59 -4.48 -10.73 5.56
N THR A 60 -4.99 -11.78 6.18
CA THR A 60 -4.68 -12.21 7.55
C THR A 60 -4.57 -13.74 7.56
N ASP A 61 -4.16 -14.30 8.69
CA ASP A 61 -4.19 -15.73 8.97
C ASP A 61 -5.59 -16.35 8.81
N LYS A 62 -6.66 -15.58 9.01
CA LYS A 62 -8.03 -16.05 8.74
C LYS A 62 -8.31 -16.32 7.25
N VAL A 63 -7.67 -15.54 6.37
CA VAL A 63 -7.83 -15.69 4.91
C VAL A 63 -6.85 -16.71 4.36
N ILE A 64 -5.62 -16.71 4.88
CA ILE A 64 -4.54 -17.62 4.50
C ILE A 64 -3.89 -18.13 5.80
N PRO A 65 -4.24 -19.33 6.30
CA PRO A 65 -3.76 -19.82 7.60
C PRO A 65 -2.24 -19.88 7.78
N SER A 66 -1.48 -19.99 6.70
CA SER A 66 -0.01 -19.98 6.71
C SER A 66 0.62 -18.58 6.66
N LEU A 67 -0.18 -17.52 6.71
CA LEU A 67 0.27 -16.13 6.63
C LEU A 67 0.56 -15.57 8.02
N TYR A 68 1.84 -15.35 8.33
CA TYR A 68 2.31 -14.84 9.62
C TYR A 68 2.41 -13.31 9.69
N PHE A 69 1.83 -12.60 8.73
CA PHE A 69 1.81 -11.14 8.67
C PHE A 69 0.50 -10.63 8.09
N ASN A 70 0.08 -9.44 8.50
CA ASN A 70 -1.05 -8.79 7.85
C ASN A 70 -0.58 -8.03 6.59
N TYR A 71 -1.39 -8.06 5.54
CA TYR A 71 -1.04 -7.36 4.31
C TYR A 71 -2.27 -6.81 3.60
N GLU A 72 -2.21 -5.55 3.16
CA GLU A 72 -3.32 -4.89 2.48
C GLU A 72 -3.00 -4.71 1.01
N MET A 73 -3.95 -5.07 0.14
CA MET A 73 -3.86 -4.89 -1.30
C MET A 73 -5.02 -4.06 -1.81
N GLU A 74 -4.73 -3.16 -2.74
CA GLU A 74 -5.69 -2.27 -3.38
C GLU A 74 -6.69 -3.10 -4.20
N CYS A 75 -6.21 -4.09 -4.97
CA CYS A 75 -7.12 -5.03 -5.63
C CYS A 75 -6.46 -6.37 -5.98
N ILE A 76 -7.29 -7.41 -6.07
CA ILE A 76 -6.88 -8.71 -6.61
C ILE A 76 -8.08 -9.54 -7.08
N GLY A 77 -7.95 -10.11 -8.27
CA GLY A 77 -8.90 -11.05 -8.85
C GLY A 77 -8.21 -12.24 -9.48
N LEU A 78 -9.00 -13.27 -9.75
CA LEU A 78 -8.54 -14.52 -10.35
C LEU A 78 -9.51 -14.94 -11.46
N ASN A 79 -8.98 -15.17 -12.66
CA ASN A 79 -9.63 -15.96 -13.70
C ASN A 79 -8.56 -16.57 -14.60
N GLY A 80 -8.28 -17.86 -14.42
CA GLY A 80 -7.14 -18.54 -15.07
C GLY A 80 -5.78 -18.16 -14.48
N VAL A 81 -5.47 -16.86 -14.41
CA VAL A 81 -4.28 -16.21 -13.81
C VAL A 81 -4.70 -15.12 -12.81
N PHE A 82 -3.81 -14.75 -11.90
CA PHE A 82 -4.04 -13.61 -11.01
C PHE A 82 -3.85 -12.29 -11.75
N THR A 83 -4.70 -11.32 -11.42
CA THR A 83 -4.49 -9.91 -11.75
C THR A 83 -4.71 -9.11 -10.47
N GLY A 84 -3.69 -8.40 -10.01
CA GLY A 84 -3.77 -7.64 -8.76
C GLY A 84 -2.72 -6.56 -8.66
N ALA A 85 -2.94 -5.61 -7.75
CA ALA A 85 -2.06 -4.48 -7.55
C ALA A 85 -1.84 -4.20 -6.07
N LYS A 86 -0.60 -3.78 -5.77
CA LYS A 86 -0.23 -3.16 -4.50
C LYS A 86 0.30 -1.75 -4.75
N SER A 87 -0.05 -0.75 -3.93
CA SER A 87 0.62 0.55 -3.90
C SER A 87 1.68 0.62 -2.78
N ILE A 88 2.86 1.17 -3.06
CA ILE A 88 3.94 1.37 -2.08
C ILE A 88 4.51 2.78 -2.26
N ASN A 89 4.74 3.48 -1.15
CA ASN A 89 5.38 4.79 -1.17
C ASN A 89 6.90 4.66 -0.91
N PHE A 90 7.72 5.05 -1.88
CA PHE A 90 9.18 4.96 -1.79
C PHE A 90 9.85 6.16 -1.10
N ASN A 91 9.09 7.18 -0.68
CA ASN A 91 9.53 8.25 0.22
C ASN A 91 9.42 7.84 1.71
N GLN A 92 9.69 6.56 2.00
CA GLN A 92 9.72 5.98 3.35
C GLN A 92 11.12 5.41 3.62
N THR A 93 11.36 4.89 4.82
CA THR A 93 12.67 4.27 5.11
C THR A 93 12.89 3.02 4.26
N GLU A 94 14.14 2.80 3.82
CA GLU A 94 14.57 1.57 3.13
C GLU A 94 13.99 0.29 3.77
N GLN A 95 14.04 0.19 5.10
CA GLN A 95 13.54 -0.97 5.85
C GLN A 95 12.03 -1.20 5.67
N THR A 96 11.25 -0.12 5.66
CA THR A 96 9.79 -0.18 5.48
C THR A 96 9.46 -0.66 4.06
N ILE A 97 10.11 -0.07 3.06
CA ILE A 97 9.91 -0.42 1.65
C ILE A 97 10.31 -1.87 1.39
N GLN A 98 11.47 -2.30 1.89
CA GLN A 98 11.92 -3.70 1.77
C GLN A 98 10.92 -4.66 2.40
N LYS A 99 10.42 -4.35 3.61
CA LYS A 99 9.41 -5.16 4.28
C LYS A 99 8.13 -5.27 3.44
N GLU A 100 7.60 -4.15 2.94
CA GLU A 100 6.37 -4.16 2.14
C GLU A 100 6.52 -4.96 0.84
N VAL A 101 7.65 -4.81 0.15
CA VAL A 101 7.94 -5.55 -1.09
C VAL A 101 8.15 -7.04 -0.81
N SER A 102 8.89 -7.40 0.25
CA SER A 102 9.08 -8.79 0.66
C SER A 102 7.77 -9.47 1.06
N HIS A 103 6.90 -8.76 1.78
CA HIS A 103 5.57 -9.25 2.12
C HIS A 103 4.71 -9.44 0.87
N TYR A 104 4.76 -8.52 -0.10
CA TYR A 104 4.04 -8.71 -1.36
C TYR A 104 4.52 -9.94 -2.12
N TYR A 105 5.85 -10.15 -2.15
CA TYR A 105 6.45 -11.32 -2.77
C TYR A 105 5.97 -12.61 -2.10
N ALA A 106 6.07 -12.69 -0.78
CA ALA A 106 5.61 -13.84 -0.01
C ALA A 106 4.12 -14.12 -0.23
N LEU A 107 3.26 -13.10 -0.11
CA LEU A 107 1.82 -13.24 -0.30
C LEU A 107 1.47 -13.69 -1.72
N SER A 108 2.04 -13.05 -2.75
CA SER A 108 1.77 -13.41 -4.15
C SER A 108 2.20 -14.85 -4.45
N THR A 109 3.34 -15.29 -3.92
CA THR A 109 3.79 -16.69 -4.05
C THR A 109 2.90 -17.67 -3.28
N MET A 110 2.43 -17.33 -2.08
CA MET A 110 1.50 -18.16 -1.33
C MET A 110 0.18 -18.35 -2.08
N LEU A 111 -0.40 -17.27 -2.61
CA LEU A 111 -1.61 -17.30 -3.42
C LEU A 111 -1.42 -18.13 -4.70
N GLU A 112 -0.31 -17.94 -5.38
CA GLU A 112 0.04 -18.73 -6.55
C GLU A 112 0.10 -20.23 -6.25
N ASN A 113 0.74 -20.62 -5.15
CA ASN A 113 0.85 -22.01 -4.74
C ASN A 113 -0.52 -22.60 -4.37
N GLN A 114 -1.29 -21.89 -3.53
CA GLN A 114 -2.61 -22.33 -3.07
C GLN A 114 -3.60 -22.54 -4.22
N HIS A 115 -3.47 -21.78 -5.30
CA HIS A 115 -4.37 -21.85 -6.46
C HIS A 115 -3.78 -22.59 -7.68
N GLY A 116 -2.61 -23.24 -7.54
CA GLY A 116 -1.96 -23.96 -8.65
C GLY A 116 -1.58 -23.05 -9.82
N LYS A 117 -1.22 -21.80 -9.52
CA LYS A 117 -0.85 -20.74 -10.49
C LYS A 117 0.63 -20.38 -10.42
N TYR A 118 1.42 -21.09 -9.63
CA TYR A 118 2.87 -20.91 -9.58
C TYR A 118 3.49 -21.17 -10.96
N GLY A 119 4.44 -20.32 -11.36
CA GLY A 119 5.07 -20.40 -12.69
C GLY A 119 4.19 -19.94 -13.86
N LYS A 120 2.91 -19.61 -13.64
CA LYS A 120 2.08 -18.96 -14.66
C LYS A 120 2.42 -17.47 -14.76
N GLN A 121 2.14 -16.88 -15.91
CA GLN A 121 2.32 -15.45 -16.14
C GLN A 121 1.18 -14.66 -15.47
N ASN A 122 1.24 -14.55 -14.14
CA ASN A 122 0.32 -13.73 -13.36
C ASN A 122 0.62 -12.23 -13.55
N ASN A 123 -0.42 -11.41 -13.48
CA ASN A 123 -0.36 -9.97 -13.66
C ASN A 123 -0.37 -9.27 -12.30
N PHE A 124 0.77 -9.34 -11.60
CA PHE A 124 0.97 -8.58 -10.38
C PHE A 124 1.62 -7.23 -10.69
N TYR A 125 0.96 -6.16 -10.24
CA TYR A 125 1.42 -4.79 -10.41
C TYR A 125 1.89 -4.23 -9.06
N LEU A 126 2.91 -3.38 -9.12
CA LEU A 126 3.35 -2.54 -8.02
C LEU A 126 3.18 -1.09 -8.45
N ILE A 127 2.26 -0.38 -7.83
CA ILE A 127 1.96 1.02 -8.11
C ILE A 127 2.87 1.87 -7.21
N SER A 128 3.74 2.66 -7.81
CA SER A 128 4.62 3.55 -7.07
C SER A 128 5.11 4.66 -7.98
N ASP A 129 5.11 5.87 -7.44
CA ASP A 129 5.79 7.00 -8.05
C ASP A 129 7.29 6.92 -7.74
N GLU A 130 8.12 7.59 -8.54
CA GLU A 130 9.56 7.67 -8.29
C GLU A 130 9.81 8.48 -7.01
N PRO A 131 10.67 8.03 -6.07
CA PRO A 131 10.94 8.79 -4.86
C PRO A 131 11.68 10.10 -5.16
N ASP A 132 11.46 11.11 -4.32
CA ASP A 132 12.00 12.47 -4.50
C ASP A 132 13.54 12.48 -4.40
N GLY A 133 14.08 11.60 -3.56
CA GLY A 133 15.51 11.48 -3.30
C GLY A 133 16.24 10.68 -4.38
N ILE A 134 16.65 11.31 -5.48
CA ILE A 134 17.42 10.65 -6.54
C ILE A 134 18.79 10.16 -6.03
N GLY A 135 19.16 8.94 -6.38
CA GLY A 135 20.45 8.33 -6.01
C GLY A 135 20.51 7.76 -4.59
N THR A 136 19.46 7.97 -3.77
CA THR A 136 19.30 7.35 -2.45
C THR A 136 19.16 5.83 -2.56
N LYS A 137 19.24 5.13 -1.42
CA LYS A 137 19.06 3.67 -1.41
C LYS A 137 17.65 3.26 -1.83
N GLU A 138 16.66 4.05 -1.45
CA GLU A 138 15.26 3.93 -1.79
C GLU A 138 15.07 4.06 -3.31
N HIS A 139 15.66 5.09 -3.92
CA HIS A 139 15.66 5.28 -5.38
C HIS A 139 16.35 4.12 -6.11
N GLN A 140 17.52 3.70 -5.63
CA GLN A 140 18.21 2.54 -6.20
C GLN A 140 17.37 1.26 -6.09
N PHE A 141 16.63 1.08 -5.00
CA PHE A 141 15.74 -0.06 -4.82
C PHE A 141 14.53 0.01 -5.76
N TRP A 142 13.92 1.18 -5.93
CA TRP A 142 12.87 1.44 -6.91
C TRP A 142 13.33 1.09 -8.34
N VAL A 143 14.52 1.56 -8.74
CA VAL A 143 15.12 1.23 -10.05
C VAL A 143 15.36 -0.27 -10.22
N LYS A 144 15.80 -0.97 -9.17
CA LYS A 144 15.98 -2.43 -9.19
C LYS A 144 14.63 -3.14 -9.38
N LEU A 145 13.57 -2.69 -8.70
CA LEU A 145 12.24 -3.28 -8.83
C LEU A 145 11.63 -3.05 -10.21
N LYS A 146 11.87 -1.89 -10.82
CA LYS A 146 11.48 -1.59 -12.21
C LYS A 146 12.06 -2.59 -13.22
N LYS A 147 13.26 -3.12 -12.94
CA LYS A 147 13.93 -4.15 -13.77
C LYS A 147 13.52 -5.58 -13.40
N GLY A 148 12.82 -5.76 -12.28
CA GLY A 148 12.35 -7.05 -11.81
C GLY A 148 11.28 -7.65 -12.73
N LYS A 149 11.12 -8.98 -12.67
CA LYS A 149 10.12 -9.70 -13.48
C LYS A 149 8.85 -10.08 -12.72
N LYS A 150 8.92 -10.15 -11.38
CA LYS A 150 7.80 -10.63 -10.55
C LYS A 150 6.63 -9.64 -10.55
N PHE A 151 6.94 -8.35 -10.46
CA PHE A 151 5.96 -7.27 -10.40
C PHE A 151 6.19 -6.29 -11.54
N LYS A 152 5.10 -5.88 -12.19
CA LYS A 152 5.12 -4.77 -13.15
C LYS A 152 5.01 -3.47 -12.36
N LEU A 153 6.12 -2.75 -12.24
CA LEU A 153 6.14 -1.42 -11.61
C LEU A 153 5.48 -0.40 -12.54
N ILE A 154 4.47 0.32 -12.07
CA ILE A 154 3.75 1.36 -12.81
C ILE A 154 3.57 2.62 -11.96
N HIS A 155 3.46 3.78 -12.60
CA HIS A 155 3.17 5.04 -11.91
C HIS A 155 1.71 5.07 -11.43
N SER A 156 1.41 5.85 -10.39
CA SER A 156 0.03 6.00 -9.89
C SER A 156 -0.95 6.48 -10.95
N GLU A 157 -0.51 7.40 -11.80
CA GLU A 157 -1.26 7.89 -12.96
C GLU A 157 -1.60 6.82 -14.00
N GLU A 158 -0.89 5.69 -14.00
CA GLU A 158 -1.11 4.55 -14.91
C GLU A 158 -1.92 3.43 -14.24
N ALA A 159 -2.51 3.67 -13.06
CA ALA A 159 -3.27 2.66 -12.32
C ALA A 159 -4.46 2.09 -13.11
N ASP A 160 -4.96 2.82 -14.12
CA ASP A 160 -6.03 2.37 -15.00
C ASP A 160 -5.63 1.14 -15.84
N ILE A 161 -4.33 0.93 -16.11
CA ILE A 161 -3.81 -0.27 -16.80
C ILE A 161 -4.20 -1.53 -16.03
N VAL A 162 -4.21 -1.49 -14.69
CA VAL A 162 -4.62 -2.62 -13.86
C VAL A 162 -6.11 -2.90 -14.04
N ALA A 163 -6.93 -1.84 -14.07
CA ALA A 163 -8.37 -1.97 -14.26
C ALA A 163 -8.71 -2.54 -15.64
N GLN A 164 -8.06 -2.02 -16.69
CA GLN A 164 -8.14 -2.58 -18.04
C GLN A 164 -7.76 -4.06 -18.03
N LYS A 165 -6.68 -4.43 -17.33
CA LYS A 165 -6.25 -5.83 -17.29
C LYS A 165 -7.24 -6.74 -16.57
N ILE A 166 -7.85 -6.28 -15.49
CA ILE A 166 -8.91 -7.00 -14.76
C ILE A 166 -10.11 -7.27 -15.68
N GLU A 167 -10.50 -6.27 -16.46
CA GLU A 167 -11.62 -6.35 -17.40
C GLU A 167 -11.32 -7.30 -18.56
N GLU A 168 -10.15 -7.16 -19.20
CA GLU A 168 -9.69 -8.06 -20.27
C GLU A 168 -9.65 -9.51 -19.82
N THR A 169 -9.13 -9.76 -18.61
CA THR A 169 -9.00 -11.11 -18.06
C THR A 169 -10.31 -11.64 -17.48
N ASN A 170 -11.35 -10.81 -17.39
CA ASN A 170 -12.58 -11.10 -16.66
C ASN A 170 -12.30 -11.65 -15.25
N ALA A 171 -11.30 -11.10 -14.57
CA ALA A 171 -10.92 -11.54 -13.23
C ALA A 171 -12.09 -11.34 -12.24
N ARG A 172 -12.26 -12.29 -11.32
CA ARG A 172 -13.34 -12.26 -10.32
C ARG A 172 -12.81 -12.40 -8.90
N THR A 173 -13.65 -12.03 -7.93
CA THR A 173 -13.48 -12.41 -6.53
C THR A 173 -13.36 -13.94 -6.40
N PHE A 174 -12.39 -14.41 -5.61
CA PHE A 174 -12.11 -15.85 -5.45
C PHE A 174 -12.01 -16.30 -3.99
N LEU A 175 -11.69 -15.38 -3.08
CA LEU A 175 -11.77 -15.59 -1.64
C LEU A 175 -13.22 -15.52 -1.16
N LYS A 176 -13.58 -16.42 -0.23
CA LYS A 176 -14.80 -16.32 0.56
C LYS A 176 -14.45 -15.57 1.83
N ILE A 177 -14.63 -14.26 1.83
CA ILE A 177 -14.39 -13.42 3.00
C ILE A 177 -15.77 -13.17 3.60
N GLU A 178 -15.99 -13.66 4.82
CA GLU A 178 -17.10 -13.18 5.63
C GLU A 178 -16.74 -11.76 6.07
N LEU A 179 -17.46 -10.78 5.54
CA LEU A 179 -17.36 -9.37 5.94
C LEU A 179 -17.94 -9.18 7.34
#